data_AF-G2SN34-F1
#
_entry.id   AF-G2SN34-F1
#
_cell.length_a   1.000
_cell.length_b   1.000
_cell.length_c   1.000
_cell.angle_alpha   90.00
_cell.angle_beta   90.00
_cell.angle_gamma   90.00
#
_symmetry.space_group_name_H-M   'P 1'
#
loop_
_entity.id
_entity.type
_entity.pdbx_description
1 polymer ?
#
loop_
_entity_poly.entity_id
_entity_poly.type
_entity_poly.pdbx_seq_one_letter_code
_entity_poly.pdbx_strand_id
1 'polypeptide(L)'
;MLSSYLYDDIRQTYNEWQQQSKEPDLIIIKAMQIALSNNVRNWKYACAVLRTWEDKRPQSLSDVEALEAEHKNNRTAKSKHAKPEKQKTMENFDDLANKQNAGIDMSETLSDIESLKNQLYG
;
A
#
# COMPACT_ATOMS: atom_id res chain seq x y z
N MET A 1 11.79 24.40 15.59
CA MET A 1 11.12 25.60 15.07
C MET A 1 10.80 25.34 13.62
N LEU A 2 9.54 25.52 13.19
CA LEU A 2 9.24 25.57 11.75
C LEU A 2 10.01 26.76 11.15
N SER A 3 10.56 26.64 9.94
CA SER A 3 11.19 27.78 9.31
C SER A 3 10.13 28.86 9.05
N SER A 4 10.50 30.15 9.19
CA SER A 4 9.58 31.27 8.87
C SER A 4 8.95 31.07 7.50
N TYR A 5 9.75 30.67 6.52
CA TYR A 5 9.31 30.37 5.16
C TYR A 5 8.19 29.33 5.10
N LEU A 6 8.29 28.24 5.87
CA LEU A 6 7.26 27.20 5.90
C LEU A 6 5.97 27.72 6.54
N TYR A 7 6.08 28.54 7.58
CA TYR A 7 4.91 29.16 8.21
C TYR A 7 4.19 30.10 7.24
N ASP A 8 4.95 30.94 6.53
CA ASP A 8 4.40 31.86 5.53
C ASP A 8 3.71 31.12 4.38
N ASP A 9 4.31 30.02 3.89
CA ASP A 9 3.76 29.19 2.81
C ASP A 9 2.48 28.45 3.24
N ILE A 10 2.46 27.89 4.45
CA ILE A 10 1.24 27.29 5.02
C ILE A 10 0.14 28.34 5.16
N ARG A 11 0.48 29.54 5.66
CA ARG A 11 -0.48 30.63 5.84
C ARG A 11 -1.04 31.13 4.51
N GLN A 12 -0.20 31.26 3.49
CA GLN A 12 -0.65 31.61 2.14
C GLN A 12 -1.61 30.55 1.60
N THR A 13 -1.21 29.29 1.66
CA THR A 13 -2.04 28.16 1.23
C THR A 13 -3.39 28.15 1.95
N TYR A 14 -3.40 28.40 3.26
CA TYR A 14 -4.64 28.51 4.03
C TYR A 14 -5.58 29.58 3.48
N ASN A 15 -5.07 30.79 3.23
CA ASN A 15 -5.87 31.89 2.72
C ASN A 15 -6.46 31.58 1.33
N GLU A 16 -5.70 30.88 0.48
CA GLU A 16 -6.16 30.44 -0.85
C GLU A 16 -7.30 29.43 -0.75
N TRP A 17 -7.14 28.42 0.12
CA TRP A 17 -8.17 27.39 0.34
C TRP A 17 -9.39 27.92 1.09
N GLN A 18 -9.23 28.93 1.94
CA GLN A 18 -10.33 29.59 2.64
C GLN A 18 -11.32 30.25 1.66
N GLN A 19 -10.87 30.70 0.50
CA GLN A 19 -11.74 31.27 -0.53
C GLN A 19 -12.53 30.21 -1.29
N GLN A 20 -12.08 28.96 -1.27
CA GLN A 20 -12.59 27.89 -2.11
C GLN A 20 -13.33 26.80 -1.34
N SER A 21 -13.13 26.68 -0.03
CA SER A 21 -13.67 25.58 0.78
C SER A 21 -14.19 26.08 2.13
N LYS A 22 -15.15 25.36 2.72
CA LYS A 22 -15.68 25.68 4.05
C LYS A 22 -14.77 25.21 5.17
N GLU A 23 -13.95 24.19 4.91
CA GLU A 23 -13.09 23.53 5.89
C GLU A 23 -11.61 23.50 5.45
N PRO A 24 -10.98 24.66 5.15
CA PRO A 24 -9.61 24.71 4.63
C PRO A 24 -8.59 24.02 5.55
N ASP A 25 -8.75 24.16 6.87
CA ASP A 25 -7.89 23.51 7.87
C ASP A 25 -7.87 21.99 7.71
N LEU A 26 -9.06 21.38 7.59
CA LEU A 26 -9.21 19.94 7.52
C LEU A 26 -8.64 19.38 6.21
N ILE A 27 -8.82 20.09 5.10
CA ILE A 27 -8.26 19.72 3.79
C ILE A 27 -6.74 19.72 3.85
N ILE A 28 -6.12 20.78 4.39
CA ILE A 28 -4.66 20.89 4.51
C ILE A 28 -4.11 19.81 5.45
N ILE A 29 -4.76 19.57 6.58
CA ILE A 29 -4.38 18.51 7.53
C ILE A 29 -4.45 17.14 6.84
N LYS A 30 -5.51 16.85 6.08
CA LYS A 30 -5.66 15.59 5.34
C LYS A 30 -4.56 15.41 4.30
N ALA A 31 -4.20 16.46 3.56
CA ALA A 31 -3.09 16.41 2.61
C ALA A 31 -1.76 16.05 3.29
N MET A 32 -1.51 16.62 4.48
CA MET A 32 -0.33 16.28 5.27
C MET A 32 -0.39 14.86 5.85
N GLN A 33 -1.56 14.38 6.27
CA GLN A 33 -1.75 12.99 6.69
C GLN A 33 -1.40 12.02 5.58
N ILE A 34 -1.84 12.28 4.34
CA ILE A 34 -1.49 11.46 3.16
C ILE A 34 0.02 11.47 2.93
N ALA A 35 0.69 12.61 3.05
CA ALA A 35 2.14 12.69 2.95
C ALA A 35 2.82 11.77 3.99
N LEU A 36 2.37 11.83 5.24
CA LEU A 36 2.87 11.00 6.34
C LEU A 36 2.59 9.50 6.11
N SER A 37 1.42 9.12 5.59
CA SER A 37 1.10 7.73 5.22
C SER A 37 2.01 7.19 4.12
N ASN A 38 2.54 8.06 3.25
CA ASN A 38 3.56 7.71 2.26
C ASN A 38 4.99 7.80 2.82
N ASN A 39 5.16 7.94 4.14
CA ASN A 39 6.44 8.14 4.82
C ASN A 39 7.21 9.39 4.35
N VAL A 40 6.49 10.41 3.86
CA VAL A 40 7.07 11.68 3.41
C VAL A 40 6.64 12.78 4.38
N ARG A 41 7.57 13.20 5.25
CA ARG A 41 7.36 14.33 6.17
C ARG A 41 7.87 15.63 5.54
N ASN A 42 7.32 15.99 4.38
CA ASN A 42 7.69 17.20 3.65
C ASN A 42 6.44 17.96 3.20
N TRP A 43 6.38 19.24 3.55
CA TRP A 43 5.31 20.15 3.15
C TRP A 43 5.11 20.21 1.63
N LYS A 44 6.18 20.14 0.84
CA LYS A 44 6.09 20.10 -0.62
C LYS A 44 5.23 18.95 -1.14
N TYR A 45 5.22 17.82 -0.43
CA TYR A 45 4.37 16.68 -0.77
C TYR A 45 2.90 16.99 -0.49
N ALA A 46 2.60 17.62 0.66
CA ALA A 46 1.25 18.09 0.96
C ALA A 46 0.76 19.10 -0.09
N CYS A 47 1.59 20.05 -0.52
CA CYS A 47 1.26 20.97 -1.62
C CYS A 47 0.95 20.22 -2.92
N ALA A 48 1.72 19.17 -3.24
CA ALA A 48 1.46 18.36 -4.43
C ALA A 48 0.09 17.66 -4.35
N VAL A 49 -0.27 17.13 -3.17
CA VAL A 49 -1.60 16.54 -2.93
C VAL A 49 -2.69 17.60 -3.08
N LEU A 50 -2.53 18.77 -2.47
CA LEU A 50 -3.50 19.88 -2.58
C LEU A 50 -3.71 20.30 -4.04
N ARG A 51 -2.65 20.38 -4.85
CA ARG A 51 -2.74 20.67 -6.29
C ARG A 51 -3.57 19.64 -7.06
N THR A 52 -3.56 18.37 -6.66
CA THR A 52 -4.43 17.36 -7.30
C THR A 52 -5.92 17.57 -7.01
N TRP A 53 -6.24 18.34 -5.97
CA TRP A 53 -7.61 18.62 -5.55
C TRP A 53 -8.10 20.00 -6.00
N GLU A 54 -7.19 20.92 -6.33
CA GLU A 54 -7.49 22.29 -6.77
C GLU A 54 -8.48 22.33 -7.95
N ASP A 55 -8.31 21.43 -8.94
CA ASP A 55 -9.21 21.33 -10.10
C ASP A 55 -10.64 20.88 -9.72
N LYS A 56 -10.78 20.09 -8.65
CA LYS A 56 -12.05 19.50 -8.22
C LYS A 56 -12.78 20.30 -7.15
N ARG A 57 -12.13 21.31 -6.57
CA ARG A 57 -12.67 22.28 -5.58
C ARG A 57 -13.54 21.65 -4.48
N PRO A 58 -13.01 20.68 -3.72
CA PRO A 58 -13.76 20.06 -2.63
C PRO A 58 -14.16 21.10 -1.57
N GLN A 59 -15.42 21.07 -1.12
CA GLN A 59 -15.93 22.03 -0.13
C GLN A 59 -15.73 21.54 1.31
N SER A 60 -15.66 20.22 1.49
CA SER A 60 -15.66 19.54 2.78
C SER A 60 -14.63 18.39 2.84
N LEU A 61 -14.34 17.91 4.05
CA LEU A 61 -13.52 16.71 4.24
C LEU A 61 -14.09 15.49 3.50
N SER A 62 -15.41 15.32 3.49
CA SER A 62 -16.09 14.20 2.84
C SER A 62 -15.79 14.15 1.33
N ASP A 63 -15.76 15.32 0.68
CA ASP A 63 -15.42 15.41 -0.74
C ASP A 63 -13.97 14.96 -0.97
N VAL A 64 -13.04 15.43 -0.14
CA VAL A 64 -11.62 15.05 -0.23
C VAL A 64 -11.42 13.54 -0.06
N GLU A 65 -12.14 12.90 0.84
CA GLU A 65 -12.05 11.44 1.04
C GLU A 65 -12.55 10.66 -0.17
N ALA A 66 -13.62 11.13 -0.81
CA ALA A 66 -14.08 10.56 -2.07
C ALA A 66 -13.01 10.70 -3.17
N LEU A 67 -12.37 11.87 -3.28
CA LEU A 67 -11.28 12.10 -4.24
C LEU A 67 -10.05 11.22 -3.97
N GLU A 68 -9.72 10.98 -2.70
CA GLU A 68 -8.63 10.08 -2.30
C GLU A 68 -8.95 8.63 -2.69
N ALA A 69 -10.20 8.19 -2.47
CA ALA A 69 -10.66 6.85 -2.85
C ALA A 69 -10.60 6.64 -4.36
N GLU A 70 -11.05 7.61 -5.15
CA GLU A 70 -10.90 7.60 -6.62
C GLU A 70 -9.43 7.50 -7.03
N HIS A 71 -8.55 8.28 -6.40
CA HIS A 71 -7.14 8.30 -6.74
C HIS A 71 -6.46 6.96 -6.43
N LYS A 72 -6.80 6.32 -5.30
CA LYS A 72 -6.32 4.96 -4.96
C LYS A 72 -6.81 3.93 -5.97
N ASN A 73 -8.08 3.96 -6.35
CA ASN A 73 -8.65 3.03 -7.32
C ASN A 73 -8.05 3.20 -8.72
N ASN A 74 -7.78 4.44 -9.16
CA ASN A 74 -7.15 4.69 -10.45
C ASN A 74 -5.69 4.18 -10.49
N ARG A 75 -4.95 4.28 -9.38
CA ARG A 75 -3.59 3.71 -9.29
C ARG A 75 -3.58 2.18 -9.41
N THR A 76 -4.54 1.49 -8.78
CA THR A 76 -4.64 0.03 -8.89
C THR A 76 -5.17 -0.41 -10.26
N ALA A 77 -6.08 0.35 -10.87
CA ALA A 77 -6.60 0.07 -12.21
C ALA A 77 -5.53 0.22 -13.30
N LYS A 78 -4.67 1.25 -13.21
CA LYS A 78 -3.57 1.45 -14.16
C LYS A 78 -2.47 0.40 -14.06
N SER A 79 -2.28 -0.23 -12.90
CA SER A 79 -1.36 -1.37 -12.76
C SER A 79 -1.86 -2.64 -13.47
N LYS A 80 -3.15 -2.76 -13.78
CA LYS A 80 -3.72 -3.92 -14.47
C LYS A 80 -3.60 -3.86 -16.00
N HIS A 81 -3.21 -2.71 -16.55
CA HIS A 81 -2.99 -2.50 -17.99
C HIS A 81 -1.51 -2.42 -18.37
N ALA A 82 -0.61 -2.82 -17.46
CA ALA A 82 0.76 -3.14 -17.85
C ALA A 82 0.72 -4.32 -18.83
N LYS A 83 1.05 -4.02 -20.09
CA LYS A 83 1.31 -4.90 -21.23
C LYS A 83 1.82 -6.29 -20.77
N PRO A 84 1.35 -7.41 -21.36
CA PRO A 84 1.86 -8.74 -21.00
C PRO A 84 3.33 -8.82 -21.40
N GLU A 85 4.21 -8.51 -20.47
CA GLU A 85 5.61 -8.87 -20.52
C GLU A 85 5.65 -10.39 -20.41
N LYS A 86 6.29 -11.04 -21.40
CA LYS A 86 6.30 -12.49 -21.60
C LYS A 86 6.50 -13.20 -20.27
N GLN A 87 5.44 -13.84 -19.79
CA GLN A 87 5.46 -14.70 -18.63
C GLN A 87 6.43 -15.84 -18.93
N LYS A 88 7.66 -15.74 -18.42
CA LYS A 88 8.44 -16.93 -18.09
C LYS A 88 7.59 -17.65 -17.06
N THR A 89 7.01 -18.78 -17.43
CA THR A 89 6.23 -19.64 -16.55
C THR A 89 7.02 -19.84 -15.28
N MET A 90 6.64 -19.15 -14.21
CA MET A 90 7.10 -19.50 -12.88
C MET A 90 6.44 -20.85 -12.61
N GLU A 91 7.24 -21.90 -12.60
CA GLU A 91 6.82 -23.24 -12.21
C GLU A 91 6.04 -23.13 -10.90
N ASN A 92 4.85 -23.73 -10.88
CA ASN A 92 3.94 -23.67 -9.74
C ASN A 92 4.67 -24.26 -8.53
N PHE A 93 4.77 -23.52 -7.41
CA PHE A 93 5.52 -23.97 -6.23
C PHE A 93 5.06 -25.36 -5.72
N ASP A 94 3.80 -25.71 -5.98
CA ASP A 94 3.22 -27.03 -5.68
C ASP A 94 3.86 -28.17 -6.49
N ASP A 95 4.23 -27.92 -7.75
CA ASP A 95 4.84 -28.94 -8.63
C ASP A 95 6.28 -29.27 -8.19
N LEU A 96 7.01 -28.29 -7.65
CA LEU A 96 8.37 -28.48 -7.16
C LEU A 96 8.39 -29.35 -5.88
N ALA A 97 7.42 -29.14 -4.99
CA ALA A 97 7.27 -29.94 -3.77
C ALA A 97 6.92 -31.40 -4.11
N ASN A 98 6.06 -31.64 -5.11
CA ASN A 98 5.69 -32.99 -5.49
C ASN A 98 6.85 -33.74 -6.17
N LYS A 99 7.67 -33.05 -6.96
CA LYS A 99 8.84 -33.64 -7.66
C LYS A 99 9.96 -34.06 -6.69
N GLN A 100 10.18 -33.33 -5.61
CA GLN A 100 11.20 -33.68 -4.61
C GLN A 100 10.82 -34.90 -3.76
N ASN A 101 9.52 -35.11 -3.53
CA ASN A 101 9.03 -36.16 -2.64
C ASN A 101 8.63 -37.47 -3.36
N ALA A 102 8.55 -37.47 -4.71
CA ALA A 102 8.07 -38.60 -5.50
C ALA A 102 8.93 -39.89 -5.45
N GLY A 103 10.11 -39.84 -4.82
CA GLY A 103 11.04 -40.98 -4.72
C GLY A 103 11.37 -41.43 -3.30
N ILE A 104 10.73 -40.86 -2.27
CA ILE A 104 10.98 -41.25 -0.88
C ILE A 104 9.99 -42.37 -0.53
N ASP A 105 10.44 -43.62 -0.67
CA ASP A 105 9.72 -44.78 -0.13
C ASP A 105 9.89 -44.80 1.40
N MET A 106 8.92 -44.25 2.12
CA MET A 106 8.92 -44.24 3.59
C MET A 106 8.57 -45.62 4.19
N SER A 107 8.26 -46.66 3.40
CA SER A 107 7.85 -47.97 3.93
C SER A 107 8.93 -48.62 4.80
N GLU A 108 10.20 -48.50 4.42
CA GLU A 108 11.34 -49.02 5.17
C GLU A 108 11.51 -48.27 6.49
N THR A 109 11.43 -46.93 6.45
CA THR A 109 11.56 -46.08 7.65
C THR A 109 10.42 -46.28 8.65
N LEU A 110 9.21 -46.58 8.17
CA LEU A 110 8.06 -46.84 9.02
C LEU A 110 8.17 -48.22 9.70
N SER A 111 8.70 -49.22 9.01
CA SER A 111 8.94 -50.55 9.58
C SER A 111 10.00 -50.53 10.68
N ASP A 112 11.07 -49.75 10.50
CA ASP A 112 12.11 -49.57 11.52
C ASP A 112 11.56 -48.86 12.77
N ILE A 113 10.72 -47.84 12.59
CA ILE A 113 10.07 -47.13 13.70
C ILE A 113 9.13 -48.06 14.47
N GLU A 114 8.34 -48.87 13.76
CA GLU A 114 7.45 -49.85 14.40
C GLU A 114 8.23 -50.92 15.17
N SER A 115 9.34 -51.41 14.60
CA SER A 115 10.22 -52.38 15.26
C SER A 115 10.84 -51.80 16.53
N LEU A 116 11.32 -50.56 16.49
CA LEU A 116 11.86 -49.84 17.65
C LEU A 116 10.79 -49.62 18.73
N LYS A 117 9.57 -49.25 18.33
CA LYS A 117 8.45 -49.08 19.28
C LYS A 117 8.11 -50.40 19.97
N ASN A 118 8.15 -51.51 19.24
CA ASN A 118 7.86 -52.83 19.80
C ASN A 118 8.99 -53.34 20.72
N GLN A 119 10.25 -52.90 20.54
CA GLN A 119 11.32 -53.16 21.51
C GLN A 119 11.24 -52.29 22.77
N LEU A 120 10.70 -51.08 22.67
CA LEU A 120 10.63 -50.14 23.80
C LEU A 120 9.40 -50.36 24.69
N TYR A 121 8.32 -50.91 24.12
CA TYR A 121 7.02 -51.06 24.77
C TYR A 121 6.42 -52.48 24.69
N GLY A 122 7.15 -53.44 24.11
CA GLY A 122 6.78 -54.85 24.05
C GLY A 122 7.39 -55.68 25.17
#